data_AF-A0A843EDH6-F1
#
_entry.id   AF-A0A843EDH6-F1
#
_cell.length_a   1.000
_cell.length_b   1.000
_cell.length_c   1.000
_cell.angle_alpha   90.00
_cell.angle_beta   90.00
_cell.angle_gamma   90.00
#
_symmetry.space_group_name_H-M   'P 1'
#
loop_
_entity.id
_entity.type
_entity.pdbx_description
1 polymer ?
#
loop_
_entity_poly.entity_id
_entity_poly.type
_entity_poly.pdbx_seq_one_letter_code
_entity_poly.pdbx_strand_id
1 'polypeptide(L)'
;MGVPEEIRRVPRPSNTVVVDNGTEGVKRYAVRARSGVRYVPGGNPQPVNGSVIGYIADGRFVPISEPAGYEPQELSYGSMALIKSVSRDILDDLLDVYGMDIGYGIMAVAALRVAIPHVTDKRLSTHYKRTFASIFYPGVAISRNSVCTLHKMVGMNGPKRKEFYTKRIQAVSEEHHIAIDGTLKTDNSSVNDLSDFSYKSRVRGTKDVSVIYAYDVERREPICAQVFPGNCTDASAYAEFIRENDISKGIIVADKGFPPSRIREELGRRPQLHFLTPIKRNDIRIVNNSMLDFEEVLKNTEHNVMCKKRCIQGGMYLYAFRDPYKASLEEMTYLGRKSTQKAFDFGKYSKKDRNFGTIVFESDLDMDCETAYRCYDDRWLLEMVFNYYKNDEFLDSTRVQGDFSVYGSEFINSIATMITCRIIRRFTETKLLEDASYREVMDDLSSAWRKIDAPVPPSRTDGAWVHTLPNVHETLEKLGLSEGPVLPEPKKRGRPRKQATQDRPKRPRGRPRKNPVS
;
A
#
# COMPACT_ATOMS: atom_id res chain seq x y z
N MET A 1 -31.50 21.27 -49.35
CA MET A 1 -30.94 20.61 -50.55
C MET A 1 -31.50 19.20 -50.65
N GLY A 2 -31.85 18.74 -51.85
CA GLY A 2 -32.35 17.37 -52.02
C GLY A 2 -31.23 16.35 -51.88
N VAL A 3 -31.53 15.16 -51.34
CA VAL A 3 -30.59 14.03 -51.31
C VAL A 3 -30.16 13.71 -52.76
N PRO A 4 -28.86 13.61 -53.09
CA PRO A 4 -28.40 13.25 -54.43
C PRO A 4 -28.94 11.91 -54.93
N GLU A 5 -29.09 11.75 -56.24
CA GLU A 5 -29.69 10.54 -56.83
C GLU A 5 -28.86 9.28 -56.56
N GLU A 6 -27.53 9.40 -56.66
CA GLU A 6 -26.57 8.34 -56.32
C GLU A 6 -26.78 7.80 -54.90
N ILE A 7 -27.09 8.67 -53.93
CA ILE A 7 -27.40 8.32 -52.55
C ILE A 7 -28.80 7.68 -52.44
N ARG A 8 -29.80 8.19 -53.18
CA ARG A 8 -31.16 7.61 -53.15
C ARG A 8 -31.24 6.22 -53.76
N ARG A 9 -30.35 5.86 -54.67
CA ARG A 9 -30.33 4.56 -55.35
C ARG A 9 -29.57 3.46 -54.58
N VAL A 10 -28.88 3.80 -53.50
CA VAL A 10 -28.17 2.81 -52.65
C VAL A 10 -29.14 1.75 -52.10
N PRO A 11 -28.85 0.44 -52.30
CA PRO A 11 -29.64 -0.65 -51.73
C PRO A 11 -29.78 -0.55 -50.21
N ARG A 12 -31.02 -0.68 -49.71
CA ARG A 12 -31.39 -0.54 -48.29
C ARG A 12 -32.71 -1.27 -48.00
N PRO A 13 -33.08 -1.52 -46.73
CA PRO A 13 -34.34 -2.18 -46.38
C PRO A 13 -35.57 -1.49 -47.00
N SER A 14 -36.58 -2.29 -47.36
CA SER A 14 -37.88 -1.80 -47.86
C SER A 14 -38.60 -0.94 -46.81
N ASN A 15 -39.52 -0.08 -47.25
CA ASN A 15 -40.26 0.86 -46.38
C ASN A 15 -39.39 1.86 -45.62
N THR A 16 -38.36 2.38 -46.29
CA THR A 16 -37.44 3.38 -45.73
C THR A 16 -37.31 4.62 -46.61
N VAL A 17 -36.83 5.73 -46.04
CA VAL A 17 -36.52 6.95 -46.79
C VAL A 17 -35.16 7.49 -46.37
N VAL A 18 -34.42 8.04 -47.33
CA VAL A 18 -33.17 8.74 -47.06
C VAL A 18 -33.45 10.22 -46.84
N VAL A 19 -32.91 10.77 -45.76
CA VAL A 19 -33.01 12.18 -45.39
C VAL A 19 -31.59 12.74 -45.25
N ASP A 20 -31.34 13.91 -45.86
CA ASP A 20 -30.10 14.66 -45.61
C ASP A 20 -30.28 15.43 -44.29
N ASN A 21 -29.46 15.08 -43.30
CA ASN A 21 -29.47 15.71 -41.98
C ASN A 21 -28.75 17.07 -41.96
N GLY A 22 -28.14 17.50 -43.07
CA GLY A 22 -27.41 18.76 -43.16
C GLY A 22 -26.12 18.79 -42.34
N THR A 23 -25.65 17.64 -41.86
CA THR A 23 -24.38 17.49 -41.13
C THR A 23 -23.26 17.14 -42.10
N GLU A 24 -22.06 17.65 -41.86
CA GLU A 24 -20.86 17.20 -42.56
C GLU A 24 -20.36 15.87 -41.94
N GLY A 25 -20.00 14.90 -42.77
CA GLY A 25 -19.45 13.60 -42.35
C GLY A 25 -20.30 12.37 -42.65
N VAL A 26 -19.87 11.21 -42.15
CA VAL A 26 -20.41 9.87 -42.47
C VAL A 26 -21.88 9.64 -42.08
N LYS A 27 -22.46 10.53 -41.27
CA LYS A 27 -23.87 10.47 -40.81
C LYS A 27 -24.80 11.46 -41.54
N ARG A 28 -24.31 12.09 -42.62
CA ARG A 28 -25.06 13.08 -43.41
C ARG A 28 -26.38 12.52 -43.95
N TYR A 29 -26.35 11.34 -44.55
CA TYR A 29 -27.53 10.72 -45.15
C TYR A 29 -28.10 9.63 -44.24
N ALA A 30 -29.15 9.97 -43.48
CA ALA A 30 -29.83 9.01 -42.61
C ALA A 30 -30.93 8.25 -43.35
N VAL A 31 -31.04 6.96 -43.07
CA VAL A 31 -32.14 6.10 -43.53
C VAL A 31 -33.13 5.94 -42.39
N ARG A 32 -34.38 6.37 -42.61
CA ARG A 32 -35.46 6.30 -41.61
C ARG A 32 -36.48 5.26 -42.01
N ALA A 33 -36.94 4.45 -41.07
CA ALA A 33 -38.10 3.58 -41.28
C ALA A 33 -39.36 4.43 -41.46
N ARG A 34 -40.34 3.97 -42.24
CA ARG A 34 -41.68 4.59 -42.25
C ARG A 34 -42.48 4.02 -41.08
N SER A 35 -42.97 4.89 -40.19
CA SER A 35 -43.67 4.48 -38.95
C SER A 35 -45.19 4.60 -39.04
N GLY A 36 -45.73 5.15 -40.12
CA GLY A 36 -47.17 5.29 -40.31
C GLY A 36 -47.52 6.23 -41.45
N VAL A 37 -48.78 6.64 -41.49
CA VAL A 37 -49.35 7.52 -42.51
C VAL A 37 -50.15 8.62 -41.83
N ARG A 38 -49.94 9.87 -42.23
CA ARG A 38 -50.70 11.04 -41.79
C ARG A 38 -51.70 11.41 -42.89
N TYR A 39 -52.98 11.38 -42.57
CA TYR A 39 -54.03 11.87 -43.47
C TYR A 39 -54.06 13.40 -43.43
N VAL A 40 -54.04 14.03 -44.61
CA VAL A 40 -54.07 15.48 -44.75
C VAL A 40 -55.42 15.87 -45.38
N PRO A 41 -56.19 16.80 -44.80
CA PRO A 41 -57.49 17.20 -45.36
C PRO A 41 -57.34 17.70 -46.81
N GLY A 42 -58.09 17.10 -47.73
CA GLY A 42 -58.05 17.44 -49.16
C GLY A 42 -56.84 16.90 -49.94
N GLY A 43 -56.02 16.01 -49.36
CA GLY A 43 -54.84 15.45 -50.03
C GLY A 43 -54.62 13.97 -49.79
N ASN A 44 -53.72 13.37 -50.58
CA ASN A 44 -53.34 11.98 -50.42
C ASN A 44 -52.62 11.75 -49.08
N PRO A 45 -52.85 10.59 -48.41
CA PRO A 45 -52.18 10.25 -47.16
C PRO A 45 -50.66 10.30 -47.30
N GLN A 46 -49.98 10.99 -46.40
CA GLN A 46 -48.54 11.22 -46.45
C GLN A 46 -47.79 10.28 -45.50
N PRO A 47 -46.72 9.58 -45.93
CA PRO A 47 -45.97 8.68 -45.07
C PRO A 47 -45.17 9.44 -44.00
N VAL A 48 -45.24 8.96 -42.75
CA VAL A 48 -44.54 9.51 -41.58
C VAL A 48 -43.21 8.78 -41.39
N ASN A 49 -42.15 9.55 -41.16
CA ASN A 49 -40.81 9.01 -40.89
C ASN A 49 -40.66 8.67 -39.41
N GLY A 50 -40.27 7.44 -39.14
CA GLY A 50 -39.94 6.92 -37.82
C GLY A 50 -38.47 7.15 -37.44
N SER A 51 -37.95 6.23 -36.64
CA SER A 51 -36.55 6.24 -36.18
C SER A 51 -35.57 6.06 -37.34
N VAL A 52 -34.35 6.58 -37.15
CA VAL A 52 -33.22 6.26 -38.01
C VAL A 52 -32.86 4.80 -37.76
N ILE A 53 -32.67 4.03 -38.84
CA ILE A 53 -32.29 2.61 -38.77
C ILE A 53 -30.89 2.37 -39.34
N GLY A 54 -30.26 3.40 -39.89
CA GLY A 54 -28.94 3.32 -40.52
C GLY A 54 -28.57 4.60 -41.27
N TYR A 55 -27.40 4.59 -41.88
CA TYR A 55 -26.85 5.70 -42.66
C TYR A 55 -26.35 5.20 -44.01
N ILE A 56 -26.28 6.10 -45.00
CA ILE A 56 -25.56 5.84 -46.25
C ILE A 56 -24.17 6.46 -46.13
N ALA A 57 -23.16 5.60 -46.16
CA ALA A 57 -21.74 5.97 -46.15
C ALA A 57 -21.04 5.18 -47.26
N ASP A 58 -20.22 5.85 -48.06
CA ASP A 58 -19.43 5.27 -49.16
C ASP A 58 -20.25 4.37 -50.11
N GLY A 59 -21.43 4.84 -50.51
CA GLY A 59 -22.31 4.11 -51.45
C GLY A 59 -22.99 2.87 -50.88
N ARG A 60 -22.90 2.63 -49.55
CA ARG A 60 -23.51 1.48 -48.88
C ARG A 60 -24.44 1.90 -47.75
N PHE A 61 -25.51 1.12 -47.54
CA PHE A 61 -26.32 1.23 -46.33
C PHE A 61 -25.61 0.54 -45.15
N VAL A 62 -25.38 1.31 -44.08
CA VAL A 62 -24.84 0.85 -42.82
C VAL A 62 -25.95 0.90 -41.77
N PRO A 63 -26.49 -0.26 -41.31
CA PRO A 63 -27.50 -0.26 -40.26
C PRO A 63 -26.92 0.33 -38.96
N ILE A 64 -27.77 0.97 -38.17
CA ILE A 64 -27.42 1.27 -36.77
C ILE A 64 -27.34 -0.09 -36.08
N SER A 65 -26.13 -0.52 -35.74
CA SER A 65 -25.95 -1.57 -34.75
C SER A 65 -26.34 -1.01 -33.39
N GLU A 66 -26.81 -1.88 -32.50
CA GLU A 66 -26.76 -1.53 -31.08
C GLU A 66 -25.33 -1.06 -30.76
N PRO A 67 -25.16 -0.01 -29.93
CA PRO A 67 -23.83 0.37 -29.49
C PRO A 67 -23.20 -0.89 -28.89
N ALA A 68 -22.16 -1.42 -29.54
CA ALA A 68 -21.41 -2.52 -28.97
C ALA A 68 -21.02 -2.07 -27.56
N GLY A 69 -21.39 -2.84 -26.54
CA GLY A 69 -20.94 -2.57 -25.19
C GLY A 69 -19.41 -2.51 -25.23
N TYR A 70 -18.83 -1.31 -25.10
CA TYR A 70 -17.37 -1.11 -25.14
C TYR A 70 -16.75 -1.49 -23.79
N GLU A 71 -17.27 -2.53 -23.16
CA GLU A 71 -16.73 -3.06 -21.92
C GLU A 71 -15.62 -4.05 -22.26
N PRO A 72 -14.40 -3.88 -21.71
CA PRO A 72 -13.35 -4.86 -21.90
C PRO A 72 -13.83 -6.22 -21.41
N GLN A 73 -13.53 -7.30 -22.12
CA GLN A 73 -13.84 -8.66 -21.64
C GLN A 73 -12.76 -9.21 -20.71
N GLU A 74 -11.58 -8.57 -20.73
CA GLU A 74 -10.36 -9.00 -20.06
C GLU A 74 -9.72 -7.81 -19.35
N LEU A 75 -9.29 -8.01 -18.11
CA LEU A 75 -8.70 -6.97 -17.26
C LEU A 75 -7.47 -7.51 -16.52
N SER A 76 -6.54 -6.62 -16.16
CA SER A 76 -5.42 -6.95 -15.26
C SER A 76 -5.93 -7.27 -13.84
N TYR A 77 -5.59 -8.46 -13.35
CA TYR A 77 -6.13 -9.09 -12.14
C TYR A 77 -5.17 -9.10 -10.95
N GLY A 78 -3.93 -9.56 -11.15
CA GLY A 78 -3.09 -10.03 -10.04
C GLY A 78 -2.81 -8.99 -8.95
N SER A 79 -2.40 -7.78 -9.32
CA SER A 79 -2.11 -6.71 -8.35
C SER A 79 -3.35 -6.25 -7.60
N MET A 80 -4.48 -6.11 -8.29
CA MET A 80 -5.76 -5.74 -7.66
C MET A 80 -6.30 -6.84 -6.76
N ALA A 81 -6.12 -8.11 -7.13
CA ALA A 81 -6.54 -9.25 -6.33
C ALA A 81 -5.74 -9.33 -5.03
N LEU A 82 -4.43 -9.09 -5.11
CA LEU A 82 -3.56 -8.99 -3.95
C LEU A 82 -4.03 -7.87 -3.01
N ILE A 83 -4.23 -6.65 -3.53
CA ILE A 83 -4.71 -5.52 -2.73
C ILE A 83 -6.02 -5.86 -2.03
N LYS A 84 -7.01 -6.38 -2.78
CA LYS A 84 -8.30 -6.78 -2.22
C LYS A 84 -8.16 -7.82 -1.11
N SER A 85 -7.23 -8.78 -1.26
CA SER A 85 -7.02 -9.85 -0.28
C SER A 85 -6.49 -9.33 1.07
N VAL A 86 -5.83 -8.18 1.10
CA VAL A 86 -5.22 -7.61 2.32
C VAL A 86 -5.96 -6.38 2.87
N SER A 87 -7.04 -5.94 2.24
CA SER A 87 -7.66 -4.63 2.53
C SER A 87 -9.16 -4.68 2.86
N ARG A 88 -9.70 -5.87 3.18
CA ARG A 88 -11.15 -6.04 3.37
C ARG A 88 -11.69 -5.23 4.57
N ASP A 89 -11.04 -5.35 5.72
CA ASP A 89 -11.37 -4.59 6.94
C ASP A 89 -11.28 -3.07 6.73
N ILE A 90 -10.28 -2.62 5.95
CA ILE A 90 -10.13 -1.20 5.60
C ILE A 90 -11.33 -0.72 4.77
N LEU A 91 -11.76 -1.53 3.78
CA LEU A 91 -12.92 -1.20 2.98
C LEU A 91 -14.20 -1.21 3.83
N ASP A 92 -14.39 -2.20 4.70
CA ASP A 92 -15.55 -2.27 5.59
C ASP A 92 -15.63 -1.02 6.48
N ASP A 93 -14.51 -0.59 7.09
CA ASP A 93 -14.42 0.66 7.86
C ASP A 93 -14.75 1.91 7.02
N LEU A 94 -14.29 1.96 5.76
CA LEU A 94 -14.60 3.06 4.84
C LEU A 94 -16.09 3.11 4.47
N LEU A 95 -16.70 1.94 4.24
CA LEU A 95 -18.12 1.84 3.90
C LEU A 95 -19.00 2.26 5.09
N ASP A 96 -18.64 1.87 6.30
CA ASP A 96 -19.33 2.28 7.52
C ASP A 96 -19.31 3.80 7.71
N VAL A 97 -18.15 4.43 7.51
CA VAL A 97 -17.96 5.87 7.80
C VAL A 97 -18.44 6.76 6.65
N TYR A 98 -18.12 6.39 5.41
CA TYR A 98 -18.33 7.23 4.23
C TYR A 98 -19.51 6.82 3.36
N GLY A 99 -20.06 5.61 3.55
CA GLY A 99 -21.05 5.02 2.66
C GLY A 99 -20.43 4.49 1.36
N MET A 100 -21.24 3.81 0.55
CA MET A 100 -20.75 3.09 -0.64
C MET A 100 -20.06 4.00 -1.67
N ASP A 101 -20.67 5.12 -2.04
CA ASP A 101 -20.17 5.96 -3.14
C ASP A 101 -18.79 6.54 -2.84
N ILE A 102 -18.62 7.14 -1.65
CA ILE A 102 -17.36 7.75 -1.24
C ILE A 102 -16.36 6.69 -0.77
N GLY A 103 -16.82 5.65 -0.06
CA GLY A 103 -15.97 4.56 0.43
C GLY A 103 -15.31 3.78 -0.72
N TYR A 104 -16.06 3.40 -1.74
CA TYR A 104 -15.49 2.79 -2.96
C TYR A 104 -14.61 3.78 -3.73
N GLY A 105 -14.97 5.07 -3.76
CA GLY A 105 -14.12 6.11 -4.34
C GLY A 105 -12.73 6.17 -3.69
N ILE A 106 -12.70 6.24 -2.36
CA ILE A 106 -11.46 6.26 -1.58
C ILE A 106 -10.64 4.98 -1.84
N MET A 107 -11.28 3.81 -1.71
CA MET A 107 -10.60 2.52 -1.86
C MET A 107 -10.06 2.32 -3.27
N ALA A 108 -10.81 2.70 -4.31
CA ALA A 108 -10.36 2.60 -5.69
C ALA A 108 -9.14 3.48 -5.98
N VAL A 109 -9.12 4.72 -5.49
CA VAL A 109 -7.97 5.62 -5.66
C VAL A 109 -6.76 5.09 -4.89
N ALA A 110 -6.93 4.66 -3.64
CA ALA A 110 -5.84 4.08 -2.84
C ALA A 110 -5.26 2.82 -3.52
N ALA A 111 -6.12 1.88 -3.90
CA ALA A 111 -5.70 0.65 -4.57
C ALA A 111 -4.93 0.91 -5.88
N LEU A 112 -5.38 1.88 -6.69
CA LEU A 112 -4.68 2.23 -7.92
C LEU A 112 -3.33 2.91 -7.67
N ARG A 113 -3.18 3.68 -6.58
CA ARG A 113 -1.89 4.25 -6.18
C ARG A 113 -0.90 3.18 -5.75
N VAL A 114 -1.38 2.13 -5.07
CA VAL A 114 -0.57 0.97 -4.68
C VAL A 114 -0.20 0.10 -5.90
N ALA A 115 -1.17 -0.20 -6.77
CA ALA A 115 -0.96 -1.06 -7.93
C ALA A 115 -0.11 -0.39 -9.03
N ILE A 116 -0.26 0.93 -9.21
CA ILE A 116 0.46 1.69 -10.23
C ILE A 116 1.19 2.86 -9.55
N PRO A 117 2.43 2.61 -9.07
CA PRO A 117 3.36 3.64 -8.65
C PRO A 117 3.36 4.87 -9.56
N HIS A 118 3.43 6.06 -8.97
CA HIS A 118 3.38 7.35 -9.66
C HIS A 118 2.09 7.71 -10.42
N VAL A 119 1.03 6.91 -10.40
CA VAL A 119 -0.19 7.24 -11.16
C VAL A 119 -0.68 8.66 -10.82
N THR A 120 -0.93 9.45 -11.85
CA THR A 120 -1.49 10.81 -11.69
C THR A 120 -3.01 10.73 -11.69
N ASP A 121 -3.69 11.67 -11.03
CA ASP A 121 -5.16 11.70 -10.99
C ASP A 121 -5.80 11.70 -12.39
N LYS A 122 -5.09 12.24 -13.40
CA LYS A 122 -5.51 12.24 -14.81
C LYS A 122 -5.54 10.84 -15.43
N ARG A 123 -4.73 9.90 -14.94
CA ARG A 123 -4.55 8.55 -15.47
C ARG A 123 -5.37 7.50 -14.71
N LEU A 124 -5.85 7.81 -13.51
CA LEU A 124 -6.62 6.87 -12.68
C LEU A 124 -7.81 6.25 -13.44
N SER A 125 -8.57 7.05 -14.20
CA SER A 125 -9.69 6.53 -15.00
C SER A 125 -9.29 5.49 -16.04
N THR A 126 -8.12 5.65 -16.67
CA THR A 126 -7.60 4.67 -17.64
C THR A 126 -7.25 3.36 -16.93
N HIS A 127 -6.58 3.42 -15.79
CA HIS A 127 -6.18 2.22 -15.06
C HIS A 127 -7.35 1.52 -14.38
N TYR A 128 -8.30 2.27 -13.83
CA TYR A 128 -9.53 1.73 -13.26
C TYR A 128 -10.28 0.85 -14.26
N LYS A 129 -10.42 1.32 -15.51
CA LYS A 129 -11.08 0.59 -16.61
C LYS A 129 -10.27 -0.56 -17.19
N ARG A 130 -8.97 -0.68 -16.87
CA ARG A 130 -8.06 -1.72 -17.40
C ARG A 130 -7.71 -2.78 -16.36
N THR A 131 -8.18 -2.63 -15.14
CA THR A 131 -7.86 -3.51 -14.02
C THR A 131 -9.15 -3.96 -13.35
N PHE A 132 -9.05 -5.03 -12.56
CA PHE A 132 -10.15 -5.51 -11.72
C PHE A 132 -10.62 -4.49 -10.66
N ALA A 133 -9.99 -3.31 -10.53
CA ALA A 133 -10.50 -2.21 -9.72
C ALA A 133 -11.94 -1.83 -10.10
N SER A 134 -12.28 -1.85 -11.39
CA SER A 134 -13.64 -1.58 -11.88
C SER A 134 -14.68 -2.66 -11.50
N ILE A 135 -14.21 -3.88 -11.25
CA ILE A 135 -15.05 -5.00 -10.81
C ILE A 135 -15.17 -5.02 -9.29
N PHE A 136 -14.08 -4.77 -8.59
CA PHE A 136 -14.04 -4.80 -7.12
C PHE A 136 -14.69 -3.57 -6.48
N TYR A 137 -14.63 -2.42 -7.15
CA TYR A 137 -15.19 -1.16 -6.69
C TYR A 137 -16.07 -0.58 -7.80
N PRO A 138 -17.26 -1.15 -8.06
CA PRO A 138 -18.06 -0.81 -9.23
C PRO A 138 -18.66 0.59 -9.14
N GLY A 139 -18.92 1.21 -10.30
CA GLY A 139 -19.67 2.47 -10.40
C GLY A 139 -18.91 3.73 -9.93
N VAL A 140 -17.61 3.64 -9.65
CA VAL A 140 -16.84 4.76 -9.11
C VAL A 140 -16.55 5.81 -10.19
N ALA A 141 -16.93 7.06 -9.91
CA ALA A 141 -16.54 8.21 -10.73
C ALA A 141 -15.07 8.59 -10.47
N ILE A 142 -14.17 8.13 -11.34
CA ILE A 142 -12.71 8.30 -11.15
C ILE A 142 -12.04 9.18 -12.23
N SER A 143 -12.82 10.09 -12.85
CA SER A 143 -12.25 11.11 -13.73
C SER A 143 -11.35 12.07 -12.94
N ARG A 144 -10.44 12.79 -13.61
CA ARG A 144 -9.60 13.82 -12.95
C ARG A 144 -10.44 14.73 -12.06
N ASN A 145 -11.55 15.25 -12.59
CA ASN A 145 -12.40 16.20 -11.87
C ASN A 145 -13.11 15.52 -10.69
N SER A 146 -13.58 14.28 -10.87
CA SER A 146 -14.23 13.51 -9.81
C SER A 146 -13.26 13.21 -8.66
N VAL A 147 -12.01 12.86 -8.97
CA VAL A 147 -10.97 12.61 -7.97
C VAL A 147 -10.58 13.90 -7.23
N CYS A 148 -10.45 15.04 -7.93
CA CYS A 148 -10.23 16.33 -7.27
C CYS A 148 -11.38 16.69 -6.30
N THR A 149 -12.63 16.46 -6.72
CA THR A 149 -13.81 16.66 -5.86
C THR A 149 -13.79 15.70 -4.66
N LEU A 150 -13.46 14.43 -4.89
CA LEU A 150 -13.32 13.43 -3.81
C LEU A 150 -12.29 13.88 -2.77
N HIS A 151 -11.08 14.28 -3.17
CA HIS A 151 -10.07 14.81 -2.26
C HIS A 151 -10.63 15.98 -1.43
N LYS A 152 -11.27 16.96 -2.08
CA LYS A 152 -11.82 18.11 -1.38
C LYS A 152 -12.92 17.71 -0.38
N MET A 153 -13.85 16.84 -0.77
CA MET A 153 -14.93 16.37 0.10
C MET A 153 -14.41 15.60 1.31
N VAL A 154 -13.48 14.66 1.08
CA VAL A 154 -12.85 13.87 2.14
C VAL A 154 -12.08 14.79 3.09
N GLY A 155 -11.36 15.78 2.56
CA GLY A 155 -10.57 16.73 3.35
C GLY A 155 -11.37 17.80 4.09
N MET A 156 -12.55 18.18 3.60
CA MET A 156 -13.47 19.04 4.35
C MET A 156 -14.10 18.30 5.54
N ASN A 157 -14.27 16.99 5.45
CA ASN A 157 -14.94 16.21 6.50
C ASN A 157 -13.96 15.65 7.54
N GLY A 158 -13.44 16.54 8.38
CA GLY A 158 -12.56 16.19 9.51
C GLY A 158 -13.14 15.12 10.45
N PRO A 159 -14.41 15.25 10.90
CA PRO A 159 -15.04 14.27 11.78
C PRO A 159 -15.05 12.85 11.20
N LYS A 160 -15.37 12.66 9.91
CA LYS A 160 -15.32 11.33 9.29
C LYS A 160 -13.91 10.75 9.19
N ARG A 161 -12.90 11.58 8.90
CA ARG A 161 -11.50 11.10 8.89
C ARG A 161 -11.10 10.61 10.27
N LYS A 162 -11.45 11.37 11.31
CA LYS A 162 -11.22 11.02 12.71
C LYS A 162 -11.95 9.72 13.08
N GLU A 163 -13.23 9.59 12.72
CA GLU A 163 -14.03 8.39 12.98
C GLU A 163 -13.40 7.13 12.35
N PHE A 164 -12.92 7.23 11.10
CA PHE A 164 -12.19 6.14 10.46
C PHE A 164 -10.92 5.77 11.26
N TYR A 165 -10.09 6.74 11.63
CA TYR A 165 -8.88 6.45 12.41
C TYR A 165 -9.19 5.95 13.82
N THR A 166 -10.28 6.39 14.45
CA THR A 166 -10.74 5.83 15.74
C THR A 166 -11.05 4.34 15.60
N LYS A 167 -11.76 3.91 14.55
CA LYS A 167 -11.97 2.48 14.26
C LYS A 167 -10.65 1.73 14.11
N ARG A 168 -9.69 2.29 13.37
CA ARG A 168 -8.35 1.70 13.20
C ARG A 168 -7.58 1.54 14.50
N ILE A 169 -7.57 2.57 15.34
CA ILE A 169 -6.90 2.57 16.66
C ILE A 169 -7.57 1.58 17.62
N GLN A 170 -8.91 1.49 17.62
CA GLN A 170 -9.66 0.54 18.46
C GLN A 170 -9.41 -0.92 18.07
N ALA A 171 -9.10 -1.19 16.80
CA ALA A 171 -8.76 -2.52 16.30
C ALA A 171 -7.32 -2.97 16.65
N VAL A 172 -6.51 -2.08 17.26
CA VAL A 172 -5.17 -2.41 17.78
C VAL A 172 -5.31 -3.21 19.07
N SER A 173 -4.60 -4.33 19.14
CA SER A 173 -4.58 -5.19 20.32
C SER A 173 -4.19 -4.40 21.57
N GLU A 174 -4.65 -4.83 22.74
CA GLU A 174 -4.24 -4.22 24.01
C GLU A 174 -2.75 -4.40 24.30
N GLU A 175 -2.16 -5.49 23.79
CA GLU A 175 -0.75 -5.83 23.97
C GLU A 175 0.18 -5.18 22.93
N HIS A 176 -0.38 -4.52 21.90
CA HIS A 176 0.42 -3.90 20.85
C HIS A 176 0.93 -2.52 21.24
N HIS A 177 2.11 -2.17 20.74
CA HIS A 177 2.74 -0.89 20.94
C HIS A 177 2.44 0.05 19.76
N ILE A 178 2.17 1.31 20.08
CA ILE A 178 1.92 2.35 19.07
C ILE A 178 3.10 3.31 19.02
N ALA A 179 3.89 3.25 17.95
CA ALA A 179 4.94 4.23 17.66
C ALA A 179 4.34 5.45 16.95
N ILE A 180 4.91 6.64 17.16
CA ILE A 180 4.51 7.87 16.47
C ILE A 180 5.75 8.49 15.84
N ASP A 181 5.72 8.75 14.54
CA ASP A 181 6.83 9.42 13.85
C ASP A 181 6.32 10.36 12.75
N GLY A 182 7.14 11.36 12.41
CA GLY A 182 6.82 12.38 11.42
C GLY A 182 7.73 12.33 10.21
N THR A 183 7.18 12.53 9.02
CA THR A 183 7.95 12.78 7.80
C THR A 183 7.59 14.13 7.20
N LEU A 184 8.59 14.78 6.60
CA LEU A 184 8.38 15.92 5.73
C LEU A 184 8.06 15.43 4.32
N LYS A 185 7.13 16.11 3.67
CA LYS A 185 6.80 15.96 2.24
C LYS A 185 6.96 17.31 1.57
N THR A 186 7.55 17.34 0.38
CA THR A 186 7.72 18.59 -0.33
C THR A 186 6.36 19.12 -0.80
N ASP A 187 6.08 20.38 -0.44
CA ASP A 187 4.93 21.13 -0.89
C ASP A 187 5.39 22.55 -1.17
N ASN A 188 5.42 22.95 -2.44
CA ASN A 188 5.77 24.31 -2.84
C ASN A 188 4.53 25.11 -3.28
N SER A 189 3.33 24.67 -2.88
CA SER A 189 2.10 25.38 -3.17
C SER A 189 2.15 26.77 -2.54
N SER A 190 1.68 27.76 -3.30
CA SER A 190 1.37 29.11 -2.80
C SER A 190 -0.12 29.27 -2.49
N VAL A 191 -0.89 28.19 -2.58
CA VAL A 191 -2.36 28.20 -2.48
C VAL A 191 -2.82 27.73 -1.10
N ASN A 192 -2.05 26.86 -0.44
CA ASN A 192 -2.40 26.36 0.89
C ASN A 192 -1.57 27.00 2.00
N ASP A 193 -2.14 27.00 3.20
CA ASP A 193 -1.51 27.52 4.42
C ASP A 193 -0.61 26.48 5.12
N LEU A 194 -0.48 25.28 4.55
CA LEU A 194 0.33 24.17 5.09
C LEU A 194 1.79 24.25 4.61
N SER A 195 2.00 24.77 3.41
CA SER A 195 3.27 24.86 2.69
C SER A 195 4.17 25.93 3.31
N ASP A 196 5.16 25.48 4.09
CA ASP A 196 6.14 26.39 4.70
C ASP A 196 7.54 25.77 4.83
N PHE A 197 8.53 26.61 5.10
CA PHE A 197 9.91 26.18 5.28
C PHE A 197 10.08 25.43 6.60
N SER A 198 10.40 24.15 6.49
CA SER A 198 10.92 23.37 7.61
C SER A 198 12.38 23.74 7.90
N TYR A 199 12.88 23.34 9.07
CA TYR A 199 14.30 23.51 9.40
C TYR A 199 15.22 22.83 8.37
N LYS A 200 14.80 21.65 7.86
CA LYS A 200 15.55 20.87 6.86
C LYS A 200 15.43 21.48 5.46
N SER A 201 14.27 22.04 5.10
CA SER A 201 14.00 22.54 3.74
C SER A 201 14.54 23.94 3.49
N ARG A 202 14.73 24.76 4.54
CA ARG A 202 15.38 26.07 4.43
C ARG A 202 16.78 25.99 3.81
N VAL A 203 17.49 24.87 4.04
CA VAL A 203 18.81 24.60 3.44
C VAL A 203 18.70 24.18 1.97
N ARG A 204 17.58 23.55 1.58
CA ARG A 204 17.32 23.03 0.22
C ARG A 204 16.60 24.01 -0.70
N GLY A 205 16.04 25.10 -0.16
CA GLY A 205 15.26 26.08 -0.93
C GLY A 205 13.86 25.61 -1.32
N THR A 206 13.31 24.60 -0.64
CA THR A 206 11.96 24.06 -0.86
C THR A 206 11.10 24.26 0.39
N LYS A 207 9.78 24.21 0.23
CA LYS A 207 8.80 24.18 1.32
C LYS A 207 8.24 22.77 1.48
N ASP A 208 7.70 22.50 2.66
CA ASP A 208 7.18 21.19 3.04
C ASP A 208 5.79 21.29 3.69
N VAL A 209 5.13 20.15 3.77
CA VAL A 209 4.16 19.81 4.83
C VAL A 209 4.75 18.74 5.73
N SER A 210 4.32 18.69 6.99
CA SER A 210 4.66 17.62 7.91
C SER A 210 3.51 16.62 7.99
N VAL A 211 3.80 15.33 7.89
CA VAL A 211 2.82 14.26 8.06
C VAL A 211 3.26 13.38 9.21
N ILE A 212 2.44 13.30 10.26
CA ILE A 212 2.67 12.44 11.41
C ILE A 212 1.83 11.19 11.27
N TYR A 213 2.44 10.04 11.55
CA TYR A 213 1.79 8.73 11.57
C TYR A 213 1.84 8.14 12.98
N ALA A 214 0.74 7.49 13.38
CA ALA A 214 0.77 6.46 14.42
C ALA A 214 0.86 5.10 13.75
N TYR A 215 1.63 4.20 14.35
CA TYR A 215 1.99 2.91 13.78
C TYR A 215 1.86 1.79 14.79
N ASP A 216 1.16 0.72 14.44
CA ASP A 216 1.12 -0.52 15.21
C ASP A 216 2.41 -1.29 14.93
N VAL A 217 3.27 -1.38 15.95
CA VAL A 217 4.63 -1.95 15.87
C VAL A 217 4.56 -3.43 15.49
N GLU A 218 3.69 -4.20 16.15
CA GLU A 218 3.56 -5.64 15.96
C GLU A 218 2.93 -6.00 14.62
N ARG A 219 1.86 -5.29 14.22
CA ARG A 219 1.24 -5.51 12.90
C ARG A 219 2.06 -4.96 11.77
N ARG A 220 2.98 -4.05 12.06
CA ARG A 220 3.81 -3.38 11.06
C ARG A 220 2.97 -2.58 10.07
N GLU A 221 2.01 -1.80 10.55
CA GLU A 221 1.18 -0.93 9.69
C GLU A 221 0.84 0.42 10.36
N PRO A 222 0.70 1.51 9.58
CA PRO A 222 0.15 2.76 10.10
C PRO A 222 -1.32 2.55 10.49
N ILE A 223 -1.75 3.21 11.55
CA ILE A 223 -3.13 3.15 12.06
C ILE A 223 -3.82 4.51 12.01
N CYS A 224 -3.05 5.59 12.03
CA CYS A 224 -3.56 6.95 11.95
C CYS A 224 -2.52 7.87 11.29
N ALA A 225 -2.98 8.90 10.58
CA ALA A 225 -2.10 9.91 10.01
C ALA A 225 -2.74 11.30 10.01
N GLN A 226 -1.94 12.34 10.24
CA GLN A 226 -2.39 13.74 10.23
C GLN A 226 -1.35 14.65 9.58
N VAL A 227 -1.85 15.64 8.85
CA VAL A 227 -1.03 16.66 8.17
C VAL A 227 -0.95 17.91 9.04
N PHE A 228 0.24 18.49 9.12
CA PHE A 228 0.57 19.73 9.80
C PHE A 228 1.34 20.66 8.86
N PRO A 229 1.33 21.99 9.11
CA PRO A 229 2.20 22.92 8.40
C PRO A 229 3.68 22.54 8.49
N GLY A 230 4.46 22.78 7.43
CA GLY A 230 5.88 22.40 7.37
C GLY A 230 6.78 23.12 8.39
N ASN A 231 6.34 24.28 8.89
CA ASN A 231 7.01 25.04 9.95
C ASN A 231 6.59 24.62 11.37
N CYS A 232 5.60 23.71 11.50
CA CYS A 232 5.10 23.27 12.79
C CYS A 232 6.21 22.50 13.53
N THR A 233 6.50 22.90 14.77
CA THR A 233 7.50 22.21 15.57
C THR A 233 7.00 20.83 15.96
N ASP A 234 7.87 19.81 15.88
CA ASP A 234 7.54 18.44 16.27
C ASP A 234 6.82 18.37 17.63
N ALA A 235 7.33 19.07 18.65
CA ALA A 235 6.71 19.11 19.97
C ALA A 235 5.20 19.46 19.97
N SER A 236 4.80 20.49 19.23
CA SER A 236 3.40 20.93 19.14
C SER A 236 2.58 19.96 18.30
N ALA A 237 3.12 19.51 17.17
CA ALA A 237 2.44 18.61 16.25
C ALA A 237 2.12 17.26 16.90
N TYR A 238 3.04 16.69 17.69
CA TYR A 238 2.80 15.43 18.40
C TYR A 238 1.73 15.58 19.50
N ALA A 239 1.78 16.65 20.30
CA ALA A 239 0.77 16.87 21.34
C ALA A 239 -0.64 17.04 20.76
N GLU A 240 -0.75 17.80 19.67
CA GLU A 240 -2.00 17.97 18.94
C GLU A 240 -2.46 16.65 18.31
N PHE A 241 -1.56 15.90 17.67
CA PHE A 241 -1.86 14.60 17.08
C PHE A 241 -2.41 13.59 18.10
N ILE A 242 -1.81 13.50 19.29
CA ILE A 242 -2.27 12.63 20.37
C ILE A 242 -3.68 13.03 20.82
N ARG A 243 -3.93 14.33 20.98
CA ARG A 243 -5.22 14.85 21.46
C ARG A 243 -6.33 14.70 20.42
N GLU A 244 -6.07 15.06 19.18
CA GLU A 244 -7.05 15.04 18.10
C GLU A 244 -7.47 13.63 17.72
N ASN A 245 -6.56 12.65 17.81
CA ASN A 245 -6.84 11.25 17.47
C ASN A 245 -7.14 10.38 18.70
N ASP A 246 -7.21 10.98 19.89
CA ASP A 246 -7.47 10.31 21.17
C ASP A 246 -6.61 9.06 21.41
N ILE A 247 -5.31 9.18 21.14
CA ILE A 247 -4.35 8.10 21.35
C ILE A 247 -4.13 7.96 22.85
N SER A 248 -4.83 7.02 23.49
CA SER A 248 -4.86 6.85 24.96
C SER A 248 -3.94 5.76 25.51
N LYS A 249 -3.39 4.90 24.64
CA LYS A 249 -2.50 3.79 24.97
C LYS A 249 -1.32 3.67 23.98
N GLY A 250 -0.23 3.03 24.39
CA GLY A 250 0.91 2.70 23.53
C GLY A 250 2.25 3.31 23.97
N ILE A 251 3.30 3.21 23.14
CA ILE A 251 4.65 3.72 23.45
C ILE A 251 5.11 4.67 22.36
N ILE A 252 5.14 5.96 22.66
CA ILE A 252 5.59 7.00 21.74
C ILE A 252 7.10 6.88 21.51
N VAL A 253 7.50 6.41 20.31
CA VAL A 253 8.91 6.32 19.89
C VAL A 253 9.31 7.53 19.05
N ALA A 254 9.81 8.58 19.70
CA ALA A 254 10.11 9.86 19.04
C ALA A 254 11.58 9.98 18.55
N ASP A 255 11.82 10.95 17.64
CA ASP A 255 13.17 11.25 17.13
C ASP A 255 14.08 11.86 18.21
N LYS A 256 15.38 11.83 17.95
CA LYS A 256 16.42 12.36 18.81
C LYS A 256 16.24 13.86 19.06
N GLY A 257 16.03 14.18 20.33
CA GLY A 257 15.84 15.56 20.78
C GLY A 257 14.38 15.95 21.00
N PHE A 258 13.42 15.06 20.76
CA PHE A 258 12.07 15.23 21.27
C PHE A 258 12.09 15.24 22.81
N PRO A 259 11.64 16.29 23.49
CA PRO A 259 11.64 16.30 24.95
C PRO A 259 10.32 15.70 25.47
N PRO A 260 10.32 14.62 26.27
CA PRO A 260 9.09 14.08 26.87
C PRO A 260 8.32 15.12 27.70
N SER A 261 9.01 16.14 28.23
CA SER A 261 8.38 17.26 28.93
C SER A 261 7.36 18.04 28.09
N ARG A 262 7.45 17.98 26.75
CA ARG A 262 6.51 18.64 25.83
C ARG A 262 5.14 17.97 25.76
N ILE A 263 5.07 16.67 26.05
CA ILE A 263 3.83 15.88 26.06
C ILE A 263 3.44 15.45 27.48
N ARG A 264 4.09 16.00 28.51
CA ARG A 264 3.86 15.61 29.91
C ARG A 264 2.40 15.71 30.34
N GLU A 265 1.69 16.74 29.90
CA GLU A 265 0.26 16.88 30.19
C GLU A 265 -0.57 15.77 29.54
N GLU A 266 -0.26 15.43 28.29
CA GLU A 266 -0.97 14.37 27.56
C GLU A 266 -0.68 12.99 28.17
N LEU A 267 0.57 12.71 28.59
CA LEU A 267 0.96 11.51 29.33
C LEU A 267 0.24 11.43 30.70
N GLY A 268 0.17 12.56 31.43
CA GLY A 268 -0.51 12.60 32.73
C GLY A 268 -2.03 12.35 32.64
N ARG A 269 -2.66 12.74 31.53
CA ARG A 269 -4.09 12.47 31.28
C ARG A 269 -4.36 11.06 30.76
N ARG A 270 -3.33 10.36 30.27
CA ARG A 270 -3.43 9.07 29.57
C ARG A 270 -2.46 8.07 30.19
N PRO A 271 -2.85 7.42 31.31
CA PRO A 271 -1.93 6.61 32.09
C PRO A 271 -1.39 5.35 31.38
N GLN A 272 -2.01 4.95 30.26
CA GLN A 272 -1.56 3.82 29.44
C GLN A 272 -0.69 4.26 28.24
N LEU A 273 -0.47 5.58 28.09
CA LEU A 273 0.38 6.15 27.06
C LEU A 273 1.76 6.41 27.67
N HIS A 274 2.75 5.73 27.13
CA HIS A 274 4.14 5.76 27.57
C HIS A 274 5.03 6.30 26.45
N PHE A 275 6.32 6.48 26.72
CA PHE A 275 7.27 6.93 25.70
C PHE A 275 8.58 6.15 25.72
N LEU A 276 9.29 6.14 24.59
CA LEU A 276 10.65 5.66 24.46
C LEU A 276 11.43 6.67 23.61
N THR A 277 12.23 7.52 24.24
CA THR A 277 12.88 8.66 23.57
C THR A 277 14.39 8.56 23.66
N PRO A 278 15.13 8.71 22.54
CA PRO A 278 16.58 8.67 22.57
C PRO A 278 17.17 9.91 23.23
N ILE A 279 18.05 9.70 24.21
CA ILE A 279 18.76 10.77 24.91
C ILE A 279 20.09 11.10 24.19
N LYS A 280 20.62 12.30 24.45
CA LYS A 280 21.89 12.72 23.81
C LYS A 280 23.04 11.83 24.32
N ARG A 281 23.98 11.47 23.42
CA ARG A 281 25.16 10.64 23.78
C ARG A 281 26.04 11.26 24.89
N ASN A 282 25.93 12.56 25.14
CA ASN A 282 26.63 13.28 26.20
C ASN A 282 25.77 13.56 27.44
N ASP A 283 24.61 12.93 27.57
CA ASP A 283 23.74 13.04 28.75
C ASP A 283 24.45 12.44 29.98
N ILE A 284 24.53 13.22 31.07
CA ILE A 284 25.25 12.86 32.29
C ILE A 284 24.69 11.57 32.91
N ARG A 285 23.41 11.28 32.70
CA ARG A 285 22.75 10.06 33.20
C ARG A 285 23.34 8.79 32.60
N ILE A 286 23.92 8.86 31.40
CA ILE A 286 24.60 7.71 30.76
C ILE A 286 25.84 7.31 31.57
N VAL A 287 26.65 8.30 31.96
CA VAL A 287 27.88 8.07 32.74
C VAL A 287 27.55 7.68 34.18
N ASN A 288 26.63 8.41 34.83
CA ASN A 288 26.26 8.16 36.23
C ASN A 288 25.66 6.78 36.48
N ASN A 289 25.08 6.15 35.44
CA ASN A 289 24.49 4.81 35.53
C ASN A 289 25.28 3.75 34.76
N SER A 290 26.51 4.06 34.31
CA SER A 290 27.37 3.14 33.56
C SER A 290 26.66 2.46 32.39
N MET A 291 25.84 3.21 31.64
CA MET A 291 24.92 2.64 30.64
C MET A 291 25.63 1.99 29.45
N LEU A 292 26.92 2.28 29.22
CA LEU A 292 27.71 1.68 28.13
C LEU A 292 28.45 0.40 28.55
N ASP A 293 28.33 -0.01 29.82
CA ASP A 293 28.86 -1.28 30.31
C ASP A 293 27.77 -2.33 30.13
N PHE A 294 27.63 -2.84 28.90
CA PHE A 294 26.54 -3.77 28.53
C PHE A 294 26.58 -5.08 29.32
N GLU A 295 25.39 -5.60 29.64
CA GLU A 295 25.21 -6.74 30.56
C GLU A 295 24.57 -7.95 29.86
N GLU A 296 23.88 -7.74 28.74
CA GLU A 296 23.12 -8.78 28.03
C GLU A 296 23.34 -8.70 26.51
N VAL A 297 23.04 -9.79 25.79
CA VAL A 297 23.00 -9.86 24.33
C VAL A 297 21.62 -10.31 23.89
N LEU A 298 21.00 -9.56 22.96
CA LEU A 298 19.65 -9.83 22.46
C LEU A 298 19.64 -11.02 21.51
N LYS A 299 18.78 -12.01 21.79
CA LYS A 299 18.73 -13.30 21.06
C LYS A 299 18.10 -13.21 19.68
N ASN A 300 17.12 -12.31 19.50
CA ASN A 300 16.34 -12.18 18.27
C ASN A 300 16.69 -10.92 17.48
N THR A 301 18.00 -10.65 17.34
CA THR A 301 18.50 -9.51 16.56
C THR A 301 19.52 -10.00 15.55
N GLU A 302 19.53 -9.43 14.34
CA GLU A 302 20.43 -9.87 13.26
C GLU A 302 21.91 -9.65 13.61
N HIS A 303 22.23 -8.66 14.45
CA HIS A 303 23.60 -8.20 14.70
C HIS A 303 24.14 -8.53 16.10
N ASN A 304 23.51 -9.42 16.86
CA ASN A 304 23.89 -9.73 18.25
C ASN A 304 24.00 -8.46 19.11
N VAL A 305 22.92 -7.67 19.13
CA VAL A 305 22.88 -6.38 19.80
C VAL A 305 23.07 -6.55 21.30
N MET A 306 24.02 -5.81 21.88
CA MET A 306 24.26 -5.78 23.32
C MET A 306 23.30 -4.78 23.99
N CYS A 307 22.79 -5.10 25.19
CA CYS A 307 21.91 -4.21 25.94
C CYS A 307 22.31 -4.01 27.41
N LYS A 308 21.76 -2.93 27.99
CA LYS A 308 21.71 -2.69 29.43
C LYS A 308 20.45 -1.90 29.78
N LYS A 309 19.80 -2.30 30.87
CA LYS A 309 18.65 -1.61 31.45
C LYS A 309 18.98 -1.12 32.85
N ARG A 310 18.57 0.11 33.20
CA ARG A 310 18.66 0.64 34.57
C ARG A 310 17.45 1.50 34.93
N CYS A 311 16.84 1.23 36.08
CA CYS A 311 15.90 2.14 36.72
C CYS A 311 16.66 3.33 37.32
N ILE A 312 16.16 4.54 37.11
CA ILE A 312 16.72 5.79 37.64
C ILE A 312 15.71 6.50 38.54
N GLN A 313 16.14 7.57 39.22
CA GLN A 313 15.27 8.35 40.09
C GLN A 313 14.03 8.87 39.35
N GLY A 314 12.89 8.87 40.04
CA GLY A 314 11.60 9.30 39.49
C GLY A 314 10.79 8.21 38.79
N GLY A 315 11.18 6.94 38.91
CA GLY A 315 10.46 5.81 38.32
C GLY A 315 10.69 5.64 36.81
N MET A 316 11.74 6.28 36.30
CA MET A 316 12.13 6.23 34.89
C MET A 316 13.13 5.11 34.64
N TYR A 317 13.23 4.67 33.38
CA TYR A 317 14.13 3.61 32.95
C TYR A 317 15.02 4.08 31.81
N LEU A 318 16.29 3.67 31.85
CA LEU A 318 17.25 3.84 30.77
C LEU A 318 17.51 2.50 30.09
N TYR A 319 17.50 2.51 28.76
CA TYR A 319 17.82 1.36 27.91
C TYR A 319 18.97 1.74 26.99
N ALA A 320 20.11 1.07 27.14
CA ALA A 320 21.26 1.26 26.27
C ALA A 320 21.45 0.07 25.36
N PHE A 321 21.77 0.35 24.11
CA PHE A 321 22.03 -0.65 23.09
C PHE A 321 23.34 -0.36 22.38
N ARG A 322 24.06 -1.41 21.99
CA ARG A 322 25.18 -1.34 21.05
C ARG A 322 25.04 -2.40 19.99
N ASP A 323 24.93 -1.93 18.75
CA ASP A 323 24.92 -2.76 17.55
C ASP A 323 26.36 -2.84 17.00
N PRO A 324 27.00 -4.02 17.01
CA PRO A 324 28.35 -4.23 16.48
C PRO A 324 28.50 -3.88 15.00
N TYR A 325 27.48 -4.15 14.17
CA TYR A 325 27.51 -3.83 12.75
C TYR A 325 27.50 -2.32 12.55
N LYS A 326 26.56 -1.61 13.20
CA LYS A 326 26.53 -0.13 13.16
C LYS A 326 27.80 0.49 13.75
N ALA A 327 28.39 -0.12 14.78
CA ALA A 327 29.66 0.32 15.34
C ALA A 327 30.79 0.26 14.32
N SER A 328 30.90 -0.87 13.59
CA SER A 328 31.92 -1.04 12.55
C SER A 328 31.77 -0.04 11.39
N LEU A 329 30.53 0.23 10.95
CA LEU A 329 30.25 1.22 9.92
C LEU A 329 30.61 2.65 10.37
N GLU A 330 30.27 3.03 11.61
CA GLU A 330 30.65 4.31 12.19
C GLU A 330 32.19 4.44 12.28
N GLU A 331 32.88 3.37 12.67
CA GLU A 331 34.34 3.31 12.76
C GLU A 331 35.00 3.47 11.39
N MET A 332 34.59 2.69 10.39
CA MET A 332 35.10 2.78 9.01
C MET A 332 34.90 4.19 8.44
N THR A 333 33.71 4.77 8.65
CA THR A 333 33.40 6.13 8.21
C THR A 333 34.28 7.16 8.92
N TYR A 334 34.51 7.00 10.22
CA TYR A 334 35.38 7.89 10.98
C TYR A 334 36.84 7.83 10.50
N LEU A 335 37.38 6.62 10.34
CA LEU A 335 38.74 6.39 9.86
C LEU A 335 38.93 6.88 8.42
N GLY A 336 37.97 6.61 7.53
CA GLY A 336 38.00 7.09 6.14
C GLY A 336 37.95 8.62 6.01
N ARG A 337 37.24 9.32 6.91
CA ARG A 337 37.28 10.79 6.98
C ARG A 337 38.59 11.34 7.56
N LYS A 338 39.30 10.53 8.35
CA LYS A 338 40.54 10.95 9.01
C LYS A 338 41.78 10.61 8.20
N SER A 339 41.74 9.60 7.33
CA SER A 339 42.82 9.29 6.39
C SER A 339 43.09 10.41 5.39
N THR A 340 42.11 11.29 5.14
CA THR A 340 42.24 12.49 4.29
C THR A 340 42.78 13.71 5.04
N GLN A 341 42.98 13.63 6.36
CA GLN A 341 43.56 14.69 7.19
C GLN A 341 45.02 14.39 7.53
N LYS A 342 45.90 15.40 7.55
CA LYS A 342 47.36 15.24 7.73
C LYS A 342 47.80 14.63 9.08
N ALA A 343 46.93 14.55 10.09
CA ALA A 343 47.28 14.01 11.40
C ALA A 343 46.11 13.24 12.03
N PHE A 344 46.35 11.95 12.32
CA PHE A 344 45.43 11.10 13.06
C PHE A 344 45.69 11.23 14.58
N ASP A 345 44.63 11.47 15.34
CA ASP A 345 44.69 11.61 16.80
C ASP A 345 44.09 10.36 17.44
N PHE A 346 44.96 9.44 17.88
CA PHE A 346 44.55 8.18 18.50
C PHE A 346 43.79 8.39 19.82
N GLY A 347 44.12 9.43 20.60
CA GLY A 347 43.42 9.74 21.84
C GLY A 347 41.96 10.15 21.60
N LYS A 348 41.70 10.95 20.55
CA LYS A 348 40.33 11.27 20.12
C LYS A 348 39.60 10.07 19.55
N TYR A 349 40.29 9.20 18.83
CA TYR A 349 39.72 7.95 18.34
C TYR A 349 39.26 7.06 19.50
N SER A 350 40.15 6.75 20.46
CA SER A 350 39.84 5.90 21.61
C SER A 350 38.65 6.42 22.44
N LYS A 351 38.51 7.74 22.59
CA LYS A 351 37.34 8.35 23.25
C LYS A 351 36.03 8.19 22.46
N LYS A 352 36.10 8.12 21.12
CA LYS A 352 34.93 7.95 20.26
C LYS A 352 34.53 6.49 20.07
N ASP A 353 35.51 5.60 20.03
CA ASP A 353 35.33 4.17 19.81
C ASP A 353 34.27 3.55 20.72
N ARG A 354 34.34 3.86 22.02
CA ARG A 354 33.35 3.43 23.02
C ARG A 354 31.90 3.85 22.74
N ASN A 355 31.70 4.87 21.91
CA ASN A 355 30.38 5.39 21.55
C ASN A 355 29.87 4.89 20.19
N PHE A 356 30.70 4.20 19.39
CA PHE A 356 30.29 3.73 18.07
C PHE A 356 29.19 2.67 18.18
N GLY A 357 28.15 2.84 17.35
CA GLY A 357 26.99 1.96 17.32
C GLY A 357 26.12 2.02 18.58
N THR A 358 26.34 3.00 19.46
CA THR A 358 25.59 3.12 20.73
C THR A 358 24.39 4.07 20.61
N ILE A 359 23.31 3.68 21.29
CA ILE A 359 22.13 4.51 21.52
C ILE A 359 21.58 4.24 22.91
N VAL A 360 21.07 5.29 23.57
CA VAL A 360 20.46 5.18 24.90
C VAL A 360 19.09 5.86 24.85
N PHE A 361 18.09 5.20 25.41
CA PHE A 361 16.72 5.66 25.52
C PHE A 361 16.32 5.91 26.96
N GLU A 362 15.36 6.79 27.15
CA GLU A 362 14.60 7.01 28.38
C GLU A 362 13.14 6.61 28.15
N SER A 363 12.54 5.95 29.15
CA SER A 363 11.12 5.58 29.17
C SER A 363 10.55 5.66 30.58
N ASP A 364 9.25 5.94 30.67
CA ASP A 364 8.44 5.83 31.89
C ASP A 364 7.89 4.41 32.11
N LEU A 365 8.10 3.50 31.16
CA LEU A 365 7.65 2.12 31.22
C LEU A 365 8.79 1.13 31.47
N ASP A 366 8.52 0.16 32.34
CA ASP A 366 9.43 -0.93 32.69
C ASP A 366 9.31 -2.10 31.69
N MET A 367 10.08 -2.05 30.61
CA MET A 367 10.14 -3.06 29.56
C MET A 367 11.36 -3.95 29.71
N ASP A 368 11.36 -5.16 29.18
CA ASP A 368 12.62 -5.88 28.94
C ASP A 368 13.41 -5.23 27.78
N CYS A 369 14.72 -5.52 27.70
CA CYS A 369 15.55 -4.94 26.64
C CYS A 369 15.12 -5.32 25.23
N GLU A 370 14.58 -6.53 25.03
CA GLU A 370 14.18 -7.00 23.70
C GLU A 370 12.96 -6.23 23.21
N THR A 371 11.97 -6.03 24.07
CA THR A 371 10.78 -5.20 23.80
C THR A 371 11.18 -3.75 23.51
N ALA A 372 12.00 -3.12 24.35
CA ALA A 372 12.47 -1.76 24.12
C ALA A 372 13.31 -1.63 22.83
N TYR A 373 14.12 -2.65 22.50
CA TYR A 373 14.87 -2.67 21.23
C TYR A 373 13.95 -2.83 20.03
N ARG A 374 12.93 -3.70 20.08
CA ARG A 374 11.95 -3.85 18.99
C ARG A 374 11.19 -2.57 18.71
N CYS A 375 10.72 -1.87 19.76
CA CYS A 375 10.10 -0.55 19.59
C CYS A 375 11.03 0.44 18.86
N TYR A 376 12.35 0.38 19.14
CA TYR A 376 13.35 1.18 18.43
C TYR A 376 13.64 0.67 17.00
N ASP A 377 13.82 -0.63 16.81
CA ASP A 377 14.17 -1.21 15.52
C ASP A 377 13.03 -1.07 14.51
N ASP A 378 11.78 -1.20 14.98
CA ASP A 378 10.59 -0.94 14.16
C ASP A 378 10.35 0.58 13.91
N ARG A 379 11.09 1.50 14.55
CA ARG A 379 11.23 2.89 14.05
C ARG A 379 11.94 2.93 12.70
N TRP A 380 12.88 2.01 12.47
CA TRP A 380 13.54 1.84 11.17
C TRP A 380 12.56 1.29 10.13
N LEU A 381 11.56 0.52 10.57
CA LEU A 381 10.47 0.07 9.73
C LEU A 381 9.59 1.23 9.25
N LEU A 382 9.38 2.27 10.06
CA LEU A 382 8.76 3.53 9.62
C LEU A 382 9.62 4.29 8.60
N GLU A 383 10.95 4.32 8.77
CA GLU A 383 11.86 4.86 7.74
C GLU A 383 11.79 4.03 6.44
N MET A 384 11.65 2.70 6.56
CA MET A 384 11.44 1.79 5.45
C MET A 384 10.07 2.02 4.79
N VAL A 385 8.99 2.17 5.56
CA VAL A 385 7.65 2.55 5.08
C VAL A 385 7.69 3.92 4.43
N PHE A 386 8.42 4.89 4.98
CA PHE A 386 8.64 6.20 4.33
C PHE A 386 9.49 6.07 3.06
N ASN A 387 10.42 5.12 3.00
CA ASN A 387 11.16 4.81 1.78
C ASN A 387 10.25 4.16 0.74
N TYR A 388 9.40 3.19 1.09
CA TYR A 388 8.38 2.64 0.17
C TYR A 388 7.41 3.74 -0.27
N TYR A 389 6.92 4.55 0.67
CA TYR A 389 6.05 5.69 0.41
C TYR A 389 6.66 6.73 -0.54
N LYS A 390 7.95 7.06 -0.37
CA LYS A 390 8.65 8.07 -1.18
C LYS A 390 9.20 7.52 -2.50
N ASN A 391 9.68 6.28 -2.51
CA ASN A 391 10.43 5.70 -3.63
C ASN A 391 9.66 4.63 -4.39
N ASP A 392 8.64 4.01 -3.81
CA ASP A 392 7.82 2.98 -4.47
C ASP A 392 6.38 3.45 -4.76
N GLU A 393 5.75 4.22 -3.86
CA GLU A 393 4.46 4.88 -4.14
C GLU A 393 4.64 6.27 -4.76
N PHE A 394 5.83 6.86 -4.59
CA PHE A 394 6.22 8.19 -5.06
C PHE A 394 5.31 9.30 -4.56
N LEU A 395 5.02 9.24 -3.27
CA LEU A 395 4.24 10.20 -2.51
C LEU A 395 5.17 11.14 -1.72
N ASP A 396 6.36 11.44 -2.23
CA ASP A 396 7.33 12.36 -1.61
C ASP A 396 6.92 13.84 -1.69
N SER A 397 5.94 14.15 -2.53
CA SER A 397 5.42 15.50 -2.76
C SER A 397 3.89 15.56 -2.73
N THR A 398 3.33 16.72 -2.36
CA THR A 398 1.89 16.97 -2.53
C THR A 398 1.60 17.22 -4.02
N ARG A 399 0.54 16.58 -4.54
CA ARG A 399 0.11 16.71 -5.96
C ARG A 399 -1.15 17.55 -6.12
N VAL A 400 -1.56 18.21 -5.05
CA VAL A 400 -2.79 19.01 -4.92
C VAL A 400 -2.45 20.32 -4.23
N GLN A 401 -3.22 21.38 -4.52
CA GLN A 401 -2.80 22.74 -4.15
C GLN A 401 -3.49 23.30 -2.92
N GLY A 402 -4.80 23.10 -2.73
CA GLY A 402 -5.55 23.70 -1.63
C GLY A 402 -5.63 22.81 -0.38
N ASP A 403 -5.80 23.41 0.79
CA ASP A 403 -5.76 22.79 2.12
C ASP A 403 -6.60 21.51 2.21
N PHE A 404 -7.90 21.61 1.93
CA PHE A 404 -8.79 20.46 1.98
C PHE A 404 -8.40 19.39 0.95
N SER A 405 -7.85 19.77 -0.20
CA SER A 405 -7.38 18.77 -1.15
C SER A 405 -6.14 18.04 -0.62
N VAL A 406 -5.23 18.75 0.06
CA VAL A 406 -4.07 18.14 0.75
C VAL A 406 -4.55 17.18 1.82
N TYR A 407 -5.41 17.62 2.74
CA TYR A 407 -5.95 16.74 3.79
C TYR A 407 -6.64 15.50 3.25
N GLY A 408 -7.45 15.64 2.20
CA GLY A 408 -8.15 14.50 1.61
C GLY A 408 -7.21 13.58 0.83
N SER A 409 -6.26 14.12 0.07
CA SER A 409 -5.28 13.31 -0.66
C SER A 409 -4.37 12.55 0.30
N GLU A 410 -3.93 13.17 1.39
CA GLU A 410 -3.09 12.52 2.40
C GLU A 410 -3.85 11.46 3.21
N PHE A 411 -5.14 11.64 3.44
CA PHE A 411 -5.99 10.58 3.99
C PHE A 411 -6.08 9.35 3.07
N ILE A 412 -6.26 9.56 1.75
CA ILE A 412 -6.25 8.44 0.80
C ILE A 412 -4.85 7.82 0.70
N ASN A 413 -3.79 8.63 0.80
CA ASN A 413 -2.41 8.14 0.82
C ASN A 413 -2.13 7.29 2.06
N SER A 414 -2.62 7.67 3.25
CA SER A 414 -2.41 6.86 4.45
C SER A 414 -3.03 5.46 4.31
N ILE A 415 -4.19 5.36 3.66
CA ILE A 415 -4.82 4.08 3.32
C ILE A 415 -3.98 3.29 2.31
N ALA A 416 -3.44 3.94 1.28
CA ALA A 416 -2.51 3.29 0.35
C ALA A 416 -1.29 2.72 1.10
N THR A 417 -0.71 3.50 2.01
CA THR A 417 0.41 3.08 2.86
C THR A 417 0.05 1.90 3.76
N MET A 418 -1.14 1.88 4.37
CA MET A 418 -1.63 0.73 5.14
C MET A 418 -1.65 -0.55 4.29
N ILE A 419 -2.18 -0.47 3.07
CA ILE A 419 -2.26 -1.60 2.14
C ILE A 419 -0.86 -2.06 1.76
N THR A 420 0.03 -1.13 1.39
CA THR A 420 1.42 -1.44 1.01
C THR A 420 2.18 -2.14 2.12
N CYS A 421 2.04 -1.68 3.37
CA CYS A 421 2.64 -2.35 4.54
C CYS A 421 2.19 -3.81 4.66
N ARG A 422 0.89 -4.07 4.47
CA ARG A 422 0.34 -5.43 4.51
C ARG A 422 0.82 -6.30 3.35
N ILE A 423 0.97 -5.72 2.16
CA ILE A 423 1.55 -6.42 1.01
C ILE A 423 3.00 -6.81 1.29
N ILE A 424 3.81 -5.89 1.82
CA ILE A 424 5.21 -6.16 2.17
C ILE A 424 5.28 -7.30 3.18
N ARG A 425 4.48 -7.24 4.26
CA ARG A 425 4.39 -8.33 5.24
C ARG A 425 4.06 -9.66 4.57
N ARG A 426 3.07 -9.66 3.67
CA ARG A 426 2.68 -10.86 2.91
C ARG A 426 3.82 -11.38 2.04
N PHE A 427 4.53 -10.51 1.34
CA PHE A 427 5.67 -10.88 0.50
C PHE A 427 6.83 -11.45 1.31
N THR A 428 7.11 -10.89 2.49
CA THR A 428 8.10 -11.41 3.44
C THR A 428 7.71 -12.79 3.95
N GLU A 429 6.45 -12.99 4.38
CA GLU A 429 5.94 -14.29 4.84
C GLU A 429 6.05 -15.38 3.75
N THR A 430 5.82 -15.01 2.49
CA THR A 430 5.92 -15.92 1.33
C THR A 430 7.32 -15.99 0.72
N LYS A 431 8.32 -15.30 1.31
CA LYS A 431 9.71 -15.20 0.84
C LYS A 431 9.89 -14.69 -0.59
N LEU A 432 8.94 -13.91 -1.09
CA LEU A 432 9.04 -13.35 -2.45
C LEU A 432 10.09 -12.24 -2.55
N LEU A 433 10.35 -11.55 -1.44
CA LEU A 433 11.36 -10.48 -1.38
C LEU A 433 12.81 -11.00 -1.35
N GLU A 434 13.02 -12.32 -1.20
CA GLU A 434 14.35 -12.93 -1.31
C GLU A 434 14.78 -13.04 -2.79
N ASP A 435 13.81 -13.21 -3.70
CA ASP A 435 14.06 -13.46 -5.12
C ASP A 435 13.86 -12.22 -6.01
N ALA A 436 12.99 -11.30 -5.61
CA ALA A 436 12.61 -10.12 -6.40
C ALA A 436 12.25 -8.92 -5.51
N SER A 437 12.46 -7.71 -6.01
CA SER A 437 12.03 -6.48 -5.34
C SER A 437 10.50 -6.36 -5.31
N TYR A 438 9.97 -5.57 -4.37
CA TYR A 438 8.54 -5.25 -4.29
C TYR A 438 7.96 -4.81 -5.65
N ARG A 439 8.69 -3.94 -6.35
CA ARG A 439 8.29 -3.40 -7.65
C ARG A 439 8.21 -4.50 -8.72
N GLU A 440 9.18 -5.40 -8.78
CA GLU A 440 9.18 -6.51 -9.73
C GLU A 440 8.01 -7.46 -9.49
N VAL A 441 7.74 -7.83 -8.23
CA VAL A 441 6.60 -8.69 -7.88
C VAL A 441 5.27 -8.03 -8.26
N MET A 442 5.11 -6.73 -7.99
CA MET A 442 3.88 -5.99 -8.35
C MET A 442 3.69 -5.83 -9.87
N ASP A 443 4.78 -5.67 -10.63
CA ASP A 443 4.74 -5.60 -12.10
C ASP A 443 4.37 -6.96 -12.71
N ASP A 444 5.00 -8.04 -12.23
CA ASP A 444 4.67 -9.42 -12.58
C ASP A 444 3.18 -9.72 -12.33
N LEU A 445 2.67 -9.37 -11.16
CA LEU A 445 1.24 -9.53 -10.83
C LEU A 445 0.33 -8.69 -11.73
N SER A 446 0.75 -7.49 -12.12
CA SER A 446 -0.01 -6.62 -13.03
C SER A 446 -0.08 -7.17 -14.46
N SER A 447 0.86 -8.05 -14.83
CA SER A 447 0.86 -8.77 -16.11
C SER A 447 -0.14 -9.94 -16.16
N ALA A 448 -0.72 -10.35 -15.03
CA ALA A 448 -1.74 -11.40 -14.98
C ALA A 448 -3.11 -10.84 -15.42
N TRP A 449 -3.52 -11.12 -16.66
CA TRP A 449 -4.82 -10.72 -17.20
C TRP A 449 -5.83 -11.87 -17.12
N ARG A 450 -7.08 -11.52 -16.82
CA ARG A 450 -8.16 -12.49 -16.60
C ARG A 450 -9.48 -11.99 -17.20
N LYS A 451 -10.30 -12.92 -17.69
CA LYS A 451 -11.66 -12.64 -18.14
C LYS A 451 -12.55 -12.19 -16.98
N ILE A 452 -13.49 -11.27 -17.24
CA ILE A 452 -14.35 -10.71 -16.19
C ILE A 452 -15.39 -11.72 -15.68
N ASP A 453 -15.89 -12.59 -16.55
CA ASP A 453 -16.87 -13.63 -16.28
C ASP A 453 -16.25 -14.95 -15.78
N ALA A 454 -14.97 -14.91 -15.39
CA ALA A 454 -14.21 -16.08 -15.01
C ALA A 454 -14.72 -16.75 -13.70
N PRO A 455 -14.56 -18.07 -13.55
CA PRO A 455 -14.89 -18.79 -12.32
C PRO A 455 -14.16 -18.25 -11.08
N VAL A 456 -14.78 -18.39 -9.91
CA VAL A 456 -14.24 -18.04 -8.59
C VAL A 456 -14.39 -19.26 -7.66
N PRO A 457 -13.36 -19.65 -6.89
CA PRO A 457 -12.01 -19.07 -6.85
C PRO A 457 -11.23 -19.30 -8.15
N PRO A 458 -10.26 -18.43 -8.49
CA PRO A 458 -9.40 -18.63 -9.65
C PRO A 458 -8.57 -19.90 -9.52
N SER A 459 -8.41 -20.62 -10.62
CA SER A 459 -7.53 -21.79 -10.72
C SER A 459 -6.59 -21.63 -11.90
N ARG A 460 -5.36 -22.15 -11.81
CA ARG A 460 -4.41 -22.11 -12.93
C ARG A 460 -4.96 -22.76 -14.20
N THR A 461 -5.84 -23.75 -14.07
CA THR A 461 -6.33 -24.57 -15.18
C THR A 461 -7.76 -24.23 -15.64
N ASP A 462 -8.35 -23.13 -15.16
CA ASP A 462 -9.73 -22.76 -15.48
C ASP A 462 -9.95 -22.18 -16.89
N GLY A 463 -8.87 -21.96 -17.65
CA GLY A 463 -8.93 -21.44 -19.02
C GLY A 463 -9.38 -19.97 -19.14
N ALA A 464 -9.42 -19.23 -18.03
CA ALA A 464 -9.84 -17.83 -17.99
C ALA A 464 -8.69 -16.82 -17.91
N TRP A 465 -7.44 -17.29 -17.82
CA TRP A 465 -6.22 -16.48 -17.87
C TRP A 465 -5.85 -16.12 -19.31
N VAL A 466 -5.32 -14.91 -19.48
CA VAL A 466 -4.90 -14.37 -20.78
C VAL A 466 -3.39 -14.21 -20.76
N HIS A 467 -2.70 -15.05 -21.52
CA HIS A 467 -1.24 -14.99 -21.75
C HIS A 467 -0.38 -14.86 -20.47
N THR A 468 -0.84 -15.40 -19.34
CA THR A 468 -0.14 -15.30 -18.05
C THR A 468 1.07 -16.24 -18.02
N LEU A 469 2.23 -15.70 -17.62
CA LEU A 469 3.48 -16.45 -17.60
C LEU A 469 3.51 -17.48 -16.45
N PRO A 470 4.26 -18.60 -16.59
CA PRO A 470 4.34 -19.63 -15.55
C PRO A 470 4.84 -19.14 -14.19
N ASN A 471 5.85 -18.26 -14.17
CA ASN A 471 6.38 -17.65 -12.94
C ASN A 471 5.31 -16.79 -12.24
N VAL A 472 4.50 -16.05 -13.01
CA VAL A 472 3.40 -15.24 -12.48
C VAL A 472 2.32 -16.13 -11.85
N HIS A 473 2.02 -17.29 -12.44
CA HIS A 473 1.15 -18.28 -11.82
C HIS A 473 1.69 -18.79 -10.48
N GLU A 474 2.98 -19.13 -10.41
CA GLU A 474 3.61 -19.55 -9.16
C GLU A 474 3.53 -18.47 -8.08
N THR A 475 3.73 -17.19 -8.45
CA THR A 475 3.57 -16.05 -7.54
C THR A 475 2.12 -15.92 -7.06
N LEU A 476 1.13 -16.02 -7.96
CA LEU A 476 -0.30 -15.99 -7.60
C LEU A 476 -0.67 -17.14 -6.65
N GLU A 477 -0.16 -18.34 -6.90
CA GLU A 477 -0.37 -19.53 -6.06
C GLU A 477 0.27 -19.36 -4.68
N LYS A 478 1.53 -18.91 -4.61
CA LYS A 478 2.23 -18.61 -3.33
C LYS A 478 1.47 -17.59 -2.49
N LEU A 479 0.84 -16.60 -3.12
CA LEU A 479 0.06 -15.57 -2.45
C LEU A 479 -1.36 -16.03 -2.06
N GLY A 480 -1.82 -17.17 -2.59
CA GLY A 480 -3.18 -17.67 -2.40
C GLY A 480 -4.24 -16.96 -3.27
N LEU A 481 -3.82 -16.35 -4.38
CA LEU A 481 -4.68 -15.61 -5.31
C LEU A 481 -5.19 -16.47 -6.48
N SER A 482 -4.63 -17.67 -6.63
CA SER A 482 -5.05 -18.72 -7.56
C SER A 482 -4.78 -20.09 -6.95
N GLU A 483 -5.66 -21.04 -7.18
CA GLU A 483 -5.42 -22.45 -6.87
C GLU A 483 -4.39 -23.03 -7.85
N GLY A 484 -3.43 -23.78 -7.31
CA GLY A 484 -2.46 -24.53 -8.09
C GLY A 484 -3.07 -25.77 -8.74
N PRO A 485 -2.35 -26.44 -9.64
CA PRO A 485 -2.83 -27.66 -10.26
C PRO A 485 -3.02 -28.75 -9.19
N VAL A 486 -4.14 -29.49 -9.25
CA VAL A 486 -4.36 -30.67 -8.41
C VAL A 486 -3.28 -31.70 -8.77
N LEU A 487 -2.25 -31.82 -7.93
CA LEU A 487 -1.21 -32.83 -8.10
C LEU A 487 -1.85 -34.21 -7.88
N PRO A 488 -1.71 -35.16 -8.83
CA PRO A 488 -2.19 -36.53 -8.61
C PRO A 488 -1.49 -37.12 -7.38
N GLU A 489 -2.24 -37.86 -6.55
CA GLU A 489 -1.68 -38.50 -5.36
C GLU A 489 -0.36 -39.21 -5.70
N PRO A 490 0.72 -39.01 -4.92
CA PRO A 490 1.98 -39.66 -5.19
C PRO A 490 1.76 -41.16 -5.21
N LYS A 491 1.95 -41.79 -6.38
CA LYS A 491 1.86 -43.25 -6.54
C LYS A 491 2.69 -43.90 -5.45
N LYS A 492 2.05 -44.62 -4.52
CA LYS A 492 2.73 -45.37 -3.46
C LYS A 492 3.89 -46.16 -4.08
N ARG A 493 5.13 -45.76 -3.79
CA ARG A 493 6.32 -46.51 -4.19
C ARG A 493 6.34 -47.81 -3.39
N GLY A 494 5.92 -48.89 -4.02
CA GLY A 494 6.02 -50.23 -3.46
C GLY A 494 5.46 -51.27 -4.42
N ARG A 495 6.29 -52.25 -4.79
CA ARG A 495 5.86 -53.45 -5.53
C ARG A 495 4.72 -54.11 -4.73
N PRO A 496 3.57 -54.44 -5.34
CA PRO A 496 2.50 -55.13 -4.63
C PRO A 496 3.08 -56.40 -4.00
N ARG A 497 2.85 -56.54 -2.69
CA ARG A 497 3.32 -57.68 -1.89
C ARG A 497 2.68 -58.92 -2.53
N LYS A 498 3.49 -59.75 -3.22
CA LYS A 498 3.04 -61.08 -3.67
C LYS A 498 2.58 -61.81 -2.41
N GLN A 499 1.29 -62.16 -2.35
CA GLN A 499 0.80 -63.10 -1.33
C GLN A 499 1.65 -64.36 -1.45
N ALA A 500 2.26 -64.76 -0.35
CA ALA A 500 3.03 -65.99 -0.29
C ALA A 500 2.03 -67.16 -0.39
N THR A 501 1.93 -67.77 -1.56
CA THR A 501 1.37 -69.11 -1.67
C THR A 501 2.21 -70.03 -0.79
N GLN A 502 1.56 -70.61 0.21
CA GLN A 502 2.11 -71.65 1.06
C GLN A 502 2.40 -72.87 0.20
N ASP A 503 3.64 -73.03 -0.22
CA ASP A 503 4.32 -74.33 -0.28
C ASP A 503 5.74 -74.14 -0.77
N ARG A 504 6.68 -73.98 0.16
CA ARG A 504 8.09 -74.30 -0.07
C ARG A 504 8.64 -75.02 1.15
N PRO A 505 9.26 -76.20 0.99
CA PRO A 505 9.76 -76.99 2.11
C PRO A 505 10.87 -76.22 2.86
N LYS A 506 10.83 -76.30 4.20
CA LYS A 506 11.81 -75.66 5.09
C LYS A 506 13.22 -76.20 4.80
N ARG A 507 14.16 -75.30 4.48
CA ARG A 507 15.59 -75.65 4.36
C ARG A 507 16.16 -76.10 5.72
N PRO A 508 17.09 -77.07 5.76
CA PRO A 508 17.67 -77.54 7.02
C PRO A 508 18.51 -76.46 7.70
N ARG A 509 18.50 -76.44 9.04
CA ARG A 509 19.28 -75.50 9.85
C ARG A 509 20.79 -75.72 9.65
N GLY A 510 21.48 -74.72 9.15
CA GLY A 510 22.94 -74.65 9.10
C GLY A 510 23.56 -74.42 10.49
N ARG A 511 24.70 -75.07 10.72
CA ARG A 511 25.45 -75.16 11.99
C ARG A 511 25.93 -73.79 12.53
N PRO A 512 26.01 -73.57 13.86
CA PRO A 512 26.43 -72.29 14.43
C PRO A 512 27.88 -71.93 14.10
N ARG A 513 28.14 -70.65 13.80
CA ARG A 513 29.50 -70.12 13.61
C ARG A 513 30.27 -70.17 14.94
N LYS A 514 31.43 -70.82 14.92
CA LYS A 514 32.45 -70.75 15.97
C LYS A 514 33.41 -69.61 15.66
N ASN A 515 33.53 -68.68 16.61
CA ASN A 515 34.77 -68.12 17.18
C ASN A 515 34.78 -66.60 17.38
N PRO A 516 35.51 -66.16 18.43
CA PRO A 516 35.15 -65.03 19.27
C PRO A 516 36.00 -63.78 19.02
N VAL A 517 35.51 -62.70 19.62
CA VAL A 517 36.09 -61.36 19.71
C VAL A 517 37.53 -61.39 20.21
N SER A 518 38.38 -60.56 19.60
CA SER A 518 39.53 -59.90 20.23
C SER A 518 39.54 -58.46 19.75
#